data_AF-A0A8H3LW61-F1
#
_entry.id   AF-A0A8H3LW61-F1
#
_cell.length_a   1.000
_cell.length_b   1.000
_cell.length_c   1.000
_cell.angle_alpha   90.00
_cell.angle_beta   90.00
_cell.angle_gamma   90.00
#
_symmetry.space_group_name_H-M   'P 1'
#
loop_
_entity.id
_entity.type
_entity.pdbx_description
1 polymer ?
#
loop_
_entity_poly.entity_id
_entity_poly.type
_entity_poly.pdbx_seq_one_letter_code
_entity_poly.pdbx_strand_id
1 'polypeptide(L)'
;MGIGWAVTNHPSIPIPSLQFSCKAHKFPSSTKAEALALTSALAVCPEHSKIIVYTDSKCIMDTFYYVRSQQSTRKILKVNNFLIWKAILKIIFTHKLDVELRKVKAHSNDQFNDMADKLAKDGTTTNTYIDINPATVNLNAYYTWNLPKAFDQDNVHPLVIDRNIRHAIADITNFQAFNKFLAHYRIEDIRKASFKNAIDWKWTKEWFNHNPVDNMPTSRKLTKFRAWQMKNCSNSLPTMDILQKYNPDLFSNVSLCWHCHSANETNQHLWLCPTILKKIKPLVKQLTLRFIAIIRAAADTLQVDISNTFKTNPIFSWSFRSSDRYLPATTDHAFYLTCRGFVTNVFSSIFTKFFSAKIRRQSNKLLLQLFSELAIFLKQHIWKPRNLAFKRWKLERNITSKMLKYKSKSRPSKKRKRVTDLDNARNQLPNRRRPMTVQRPTLIQSHIEVCNNYYNDLFSARNLTDFTNSKELIDARVAYIISTSSNFLHNGPWYNHLVNRDSYLPFSLDNILFFGWGYKGA
;
A
#
# COMPACT_ATOMS: atom_id res chain seq x y z
N MET A 1 17.23 1.06 -21.05
CA MET A 1 16.85 0.28 -22.24
C MET A 1 17.16 1.15 -23.44
N GLY A 2 17.78 0.60 -24.47
CA GLY A 2 17.97 1.28 -25.75
C GLY A 2 16.93 0.81 -26.76
N ILE A 3 16.80 1.57 -27.83
CA ILE A 3 15.94 1.27 -28.97
C ILE A 3 16.82 1.22 -30.22
N GLY A 4 16.43 0.38 -31.18
CA GLY A 4 17.18 0.21 -32.42
C GLY A 4 16.28 -0.28 -33.54
N TRP A 5 16.44 0.28 -34.74
CA TRP A 5 15.82 -0.23 -35.97
C TRP A 5 16.69 0.10 -37.18
N ALA A 6 16.49 -0.64 -38.26
CA ALA A 6 17.14 -0.41 -39.54
C ALA A 6 16.18 -0.67 -40.70
N VAL A 7 16.34 0.06 -41.80
CA VAL A 7 15.59 -0.15 -43.05
C VAL A 7 16.38 -1.07 -43.97
N THR A 8 15.74 -2.14 -44.43
CA THR A 8 16.42 -3.22 -45.18
C THR A 8 16.16 -3.19 -46.69
N ASN A 9 15.16 -2.42 -47.15
CA ASN A 9 14.72 -2.46 -48.55
C ASN A 9 14.29 -1.07 -49.08
N HIS A 10 15.16 -0.06 -48.94
CA HIS A 10 14.91 1.25 -49.57
C HIS A 10 15.50 1.28 -50.99
N PRO A 11 14.72 1.61 -52.04
CA PRO A 11 15.15 1.49 -53.43
C PRO A 11 16.29 2.44 -53.83
N SER A 12 16.52 3.50 -53.04
CA SER A 12 17.42 4.60 -53.43
C SER A 12 18.51 4.93 -52.39
N ILE A 13 18.47 4.31 -51.21
CA ILE A 13 19.34 4.69 -50.08
C ILE A 13 20.01 3.42 -49.52
N PRO A 14 21.35 3.39 -49.38
CA PRO A 14 22.06 2.24 -48.82
C PRO A 14 21.61 1.89 -47.39
N ILE A 15 21.49 0.60 -47.10
CA ILE A 15 21.09 0.05 -45.78
C ILE A 15 21.88 0.64 -44.59
N PRO A 16 23.21 0.86 -44.66
CA PRO A 16 23.97 1.44 -43.54
C PRO A 16 23.56 2.87 -43.17
N SER A 17 22.94 3.60 -44.09
CA SER A 17 22.56 5.01 -43.91
C SER A 17 21.15 5.21 -43.35
N LEU A 18 20.36 4.15 -43.16
CA LEU A 18 19.01 4.22 -42.59
C LEU A 18 18.89 3.34 -41.35
N GLN A 19 19.67 3.71 -40.32
CA GLN A 19 19.68 3.06 -39.02
C GLN A 19 19.45 4.09 -37.94
N PHE A 20 18.80 3.69 -36.87
CA PHE A 20 18.55 4.56 -35.74
C PHE A 20 18.79 3.81 -34.44
N SER A 21 19.36 4.52 -33.47
CA SER A 21 19.56 4.03 -32.12
C SER A 21 19.48 5.19 -31.13
N CYS A 22 18.77 5.00 -30.03
CA CYS A 22 18.78 5.94 -28.91
C CYS A 22 18.33 5.27 -27.61
N LYS A 23 18.26 6.04 -26.53
CA LYS A 23 17.77 5.58 -25.23
C LYS A 23 16.25 5.74 -25.10
N ALA A 24 15.59 4.78 -24.45
CA ALA A 24 14.22 4.97 -23.96
C ALA A 24 14.25 5.65 -22.59
N HIS A 25 13.54 6.77 -22.44
CA HIS A 25 13.52 7.57 -21.22
C HIS A 25 12.40 7.17 -20.26
N LYS A 26 12.67 7.14 -18.94
CA LYS A 26 11.72 6.84 -17.83
C LYS A 26 10.97 5.49 -17.97
N PHE A 27 10.65 4.83 -16.85
CA PHE A 27 9.91 3.54 -16.82
C PHE A 27 10.49 2.45 -17.76
N PRO A 28 11.74 1.99 -17.53
CA PRO A 28 12.38 1.03 -18.43
C PRO A 28 11.61 -0.30 -18.49
N SER A 29 11.25 -0.72 -19.69
CA SER A 29 10.73 -2.06 -20.01
C SER A 29 11.06 -2.39 -21.46
N SER A 30 11.20 -3.68 -21.80
CA SER A 30 11.45 -4.11 -23.19
C SER A 30 10.32 -3.66 -24.11
N THR A 31 9.06 -3.88 -23.71
CA THR A 31 7.88 -3.46 -24.48
C THR A 31 7.84 -1.96 -24.75
N LYS A 32 8.29 -1.11 -23.81
CA LYS A 32 8.37 0.34 -24.05
C LYS A 32 9.44 0.67 -25.11
N ALA A 33 10.61 0.06 -25.00
CA ALA A 33 11.70 0.26 -25.95
C ALA A 33 11.31 -0.19 -27.37
N GLU A 34 10.72 -1.37 -27.49
CA GLU A 34 10.26 -1.92 -28.77
C GLU A 34 9.13 -1.07 -29.40
N ALA A 35 8.19 -0.57 -28.58
CA ALA A 35 7.12 0.31 -29.07
C ALA A 35 7.65 1.67 -29.53
N LEU A 36 8.65 2.24 -28.84
CA LEU A 36 9.32 3.47 -29.27
C LEU A 36 10.17 3.25 -30.54
N ALA A 37 10.79 2.08 -30.70
CA ALA A 37 11.47 1.70 -31.93
C ALA A 37 10.49 1.71 -33.11
N LEU A 38 9.33 1.05 -32.97
CA LEU A 38 8.26 1.08 -33.97
C LEU A 38 7.77 2.52 -34.25
N THR A 39 7.58 3.32 -33.20
CA THR A 39 7.11 4.71 -33.35
C THR A 39 8.10 5.55 -34.16
N SER A 40 9.38 5.52 -33.79
CA SER A 40 10.43 6.29 -34.49
C SER A 40 10.68 5.81 -35.92
N ALA A 41 10.58 4.50 -36.18
CA ALA A 41 10.68 3.95 -37.53
C ALA A 41 9.54 4.45 -38.43
N LEU A 42 8.30 4.41 -37.94
CA LEU A 42 7.14 4.89 -38.71
C LEU A 42 7.16 6.41 -38.91
N ALA A 43 7.70 7.17 -37.96
CA ALA A 43 7.76 8.63 -38.04
C ALA A 43 8.61 9.14 -39.21
N VAL A 44 9.60 8.35 -39.65
CA VAL A 44 10.48 8.71 -40.77
C VAL A 44 10.05 8.09 -42.11
N CYS A 45 8.97 7.29 -42.12
CA CYS A 45 8.45 6.71 -43.34
C CYS A 45 7.77 7.78 -44.23
N PRO A 46 7.97 7.74 -45.56
CA PRO A 46 7.26 8.62 -46.48
C PRO A 46 5.75 8.42 -46.42
N GLU A 47 5.00 9.49 -46.72
CA GLU A 47 3.55 9.42 -46.80
C GLU A 47 3.08 8.39 -47.86
N HIS A 48 1.89 7.84 -47.67
CA HIS A 48 1.23 6.91 -48.59
C HIS A 48 1.99 5.59 -48.86
N SER A 49 2.97 5.26 -48.01
CA SER A 49 3.83 4.08 -48.21
C SER A 49 3.26 2.82 -47.55
N LYS A 50 3.57 1.66 -48.16
CA LYS A 50 3.36 0.34 -47.55
C LYS A 50 4.60 -0.09 -46.79
N ILE A 51 4.44 -0.29 -45.49
CA ILE A 51 5.52 -0.59 -44.54
C ILE A 51 5.31 -1.99 -43.96
N ILE A 52 6.31 -2.86 -44.13
CA ILE A 52 6.37 -4.17 -43.50
C ILE A 52 7.44 -4.13 -42.43
N VAL A 53 7.03 -4.25 -41.16
CA VAL A 53 7.95 -4.26 -40.03
C VAL A 53 8.14 -5.68 -39.55
N TYR A 54 9.40 -6.10 -39.51
CA TYR A 54 9.81 -7.40 -38.99
C TYR A 54 10.23 -7.23 -37.53
N THR A 55 9.63 -8.00 -36.61
CA THR A 55 9.95 -7.94 -35.17
C THR A 55 9.79 -9.31 -34.53
N ASP A 56 10.65 -9.63 -33.56
CA ASP A 56 10.54 -10.83 -32.73
C ASP A 56 9.55 -10.66 -31.55
N SER A 57 9.15 -9.42 -31.26
CA SER A 57 8.27 -9.09 -30.14
C SER A 57 6.81 -9.40 -30.44
N LYS A 58 6.37 -10.57 -29.96
CA LYS A 58 4.95 -10.93 -29.96
C LYS A 58 4.09 -9.93 -29.18
N CYS A 59 4.64 -9.32 -28.12
CA CYS A 59 3.90 -8.34 -27.32
C CYS A 59 3.55 -7.09 -28.13
N ILE A 60 4.49 -6.60 -28.95
CA ILE A 60 4.24 -5.48 -29.86
C ILE A 60 3.20 -5.83 -30.90
N MET A 61 3.32 -6.99 -31.54
CA MET A 61 2.33 -7.44 -32.53
C MET A 61 0.93 -7.53 -31.96
N ASP A 62 0.77 -8.27 -30.85
CA ASP A 62 -0.54 -8.48 -30.23
C ASP A 62 -1.16 -7.14 -29.79
N THR A 63 -0.35 -6.24 -29.23
CA THR A 63 -0.83 -4.93 -28.78
C THR A 63 -1.16 -3.99 -29.93
N PHE A 64 -0.36 -3.97 -31.01
CA PHE A 64 -0.60 -3.17 -32.21
C PHE A 64 -1.96 -3.50 -32.85
N TYR A 65 -2.22 -4.77 -33.10
CA TYR A 65 -3.50 -5.20 -33.69
C TYR A 65 -4.67 -4.97 -32.72
N TYR A 66 -4.46 -5.16 -31.41
CA TYR A 66 -5.46 -4.84 -30.39
C TYR A 66 -5.83 -3.35 -30.41
N VAL A 67 -4.88 -2.42 -30.40
CA VAL A 67 -5.19 -0.97 -30.36
C VAL A 67 -5.78 -0.47 -31.68
N ARG A 68 -5.42 -1.08 -32.82
CA ARG A 68 -5.95 -0.73 -34.15
C ARG A 68 -7.43 -1.09 -34.32
N SER A 69 -7.93 -2.08 -33.58
CA SER A 69 -9.35 -2.50 -33.59
C SER A 69 -10.34 -1.53 -32.91
N GLN A 70 -10.04 -0.23 -32.90
CA GLN A 70 -10.90 0.86 -32.38
C GLN A 70 -11.46 0.61 -30.97
N GLN A 71 -10.57 0.33 -30.03
CA GLN A 71 -10.96 0.12 -28.63
C GLN A 71 -11.46 1.42 -27.97
N SER A 72 -12.42 1.30 -27.05
CA SER A 72 -12.87 2.43 -26.21
C SER A 72 -11.69 3.07 -25.45
N THR A 73 -11.75 4.38 -25.19
CA THR A 73 -10.73 5.12 -24.41
C THR A 73 -10.37 4.42 -23.10
N ARG A 74 -11.38 3.88 -22.40
CA ARG A 74 -11.20 3.13 -21.15
C ARG A 74 -10.30 1.89 -21.30
N LYS A 75 -10.45 1.15 -22.39
CA LYS A 75 -9.64 -0.05 -22.66
C LYS A 75 -8.21 0.35 -23.02
N ILE A 76 -8.05 1.42 -23.78
CA ILE A 76 -6.74 1.98 -24.15
C ILE A 76 -5.96 2.44 -22.91
N LEU A 77 -6.59 3.14 -21.96
CA LEU A 77 -5.96 3.58 -20.71
C LEU A 77 -5.52 2.44 -19.77
N LYS A 78 -5.91 1.18 -20.05
CA LYS A 78 -5.45 -0.01 -19.34
C LYS A 78 -4.23 -0.66 -20.01
N VAL A 79 -3.96 -0.31 -21.27
CA VAL A 79 -2.79 -0.77 -22.01
C VAL A 79 -1.56 -0.03 -21.48
N ASN A 80 -0.48 -0.76 -21.22
CA ASN A 80 0.79 -0.12 -20.88
C ASN A 80 1.36 0.58 -22.10
N ASN A 81 1.99 1.74 -21.91
CA ASN A 81 2.54 2.55 -22.99
C ASN A 81 1.47 3.08 -23.97
N PHE A 82 0.23 3.33 -23.49
CA PHE A 82 -0.91 3.76 -24.32
C PHE A 82 -0.64 5.05 -25.11
N LEU A 83 0.18 5.96 -24.57
CA LEU A 83 0.58 7.20 -25.23
C LEU A 83 1.43 6.89 -26.46
N ILE A 84 2.38 5.96 -26.36
CA ILE A 84 3.19 5.49 -27.48
C ILE A 84 2.30 4.84 -28.55
N TRP A 85 1.34 4.00 -28.15
CA TRP A 85 0.38 3.40 -29.09
C TRP A 85 -0.49 4.44 -29.79
N LYS A 86 -0.91 5.49 -29.08
CA LYS A 86 -1.68 6.59 -29.66
C LYS A 86 -0.83 7.43 -30.62
N ALA A 87 0.45 7.62 -30.35
CA ALA A 87 1.38 8.24 -31.29
C ALA A 87 1.53 7.42 -32.57
N ILE A 88 1.71 6.09 -32.46
CA ILE A 88 1.76 5.18 -33.61
C ILE A 88 0.49 5.31 -34.47
N LEU A 89 -0.70 5.24 -33.86
CA LEU A 89 -1.96 5.38 -34.59
C LEU A 89 -2.09 6.75 -35.27
N LYS A 90 -1.63 7.83 -34.61
CA LYS A 90 -1.63 9.17 -35.19
C LYS A 90 -0.70 9.26 -36.41
N ILE A 91 0.52 8.74 -36.31
CA ILE A 91 1.51 8.74 -37.42
C ILE A 91 0.92 8.00 -38.62
N ILE A 92 0.42 6.78 -38.40
CA ILE A 92 -0.19 5.96 -39.47
C ILE A 92 -1.35 6.69 -40.14
N PHE A 93 -2.22 7.31 -39.35
CA PHE A 93 -3.35 8.06 -39.88
C PHE A 93 -2.92 9.30 -40.67
N THR A 94 -1.97 10.08 -40.13
CA THR A 94 -1.51 11.35 -40.71
C THR A 94 -0.74 11.11 -42.00
N HIS A 95 0.20 10.16 -42.01
CA HIS A 95 1.02 9.82 -43.17
C HIS A 95 0.31 8.84 -44.13
N LYS A 96 -0.93 8.40 -43.81
CA LYS A 96 -1.71 7.42 -44.60
C LYS A 96 -0.91 6.14 -44.91
N LEU A 97 -0.24 5.59 -43.91
CA LEU A 97 0.60 4.41 -44.05
C LEU A 97 -0.23 3.11 -44.06
N ASP A 98 0.10 2.19 -44.96
CA ASP A 98 -0.34 0.80 -44.88
C ASP A 98 0.73 0.00 -44.11
N VAL A 99 0.43 -0.45 -42.89
CA VAL A 99 1.42 -1.04 -41.98
C VAL A 99 1.07 -2.48 -41.64
N GLU A 100 1.98 -3.40 -41.94
CA GLU A 100 1.91 -4.82 -41.61
C GLU A 100 3.05 -5.20 -40.66
N LEU A 101 2.74 -5.82 -39.51
CA LEU A 101 3.76 -6.39 -38.63
C LEU A 101 3.91 -7.89 -38.92
N ARG A 102 5.16 -8.35 -39.13
CA ARG A 102 5.53 -9.75 -39.34
C ARG A 102 6.42 -10.26 -38.21
N LYS A 103 6.08 -11.44 -37.69
CA LYS A 103 6.87 -12.06 -36.63
C LYS A 103 8.15 -12.69 -37.20
N VAL A 104 9.28 -12.33 -36.62
CA VAL A 104 10.54 -13.06 -36.78
C VAL A 104 10.73 -14.00 -35.59
N LYS A 105 11.40 -15.14 -35.80
CA LYS A 105 11.72 -16.04 -34.70
C LYS A 105 12.92 -15.46 -33.94
N ALA A 106 12.76 -15.23 -32.65
CA ALA A 106 13.88 -14.84 -31.80
C ALA A 106 15.01 -15.89 -31.90
N HIS A 107 16.26 -15.43 -31.95
CA HIS A 107 17.47 -16.28 -32.03
C HIS A 107 17.52 -17.19 -33.28
N SER A 108 17.01 -16.74 -34.42
CA SER A 108 17.10 -17.47 -35.69
C SER A 108 18.28 -17.07 -36.58
N ASN A 109 19.27 -16.32 -36.06
CA ASN A 109 20.37 -15.74 -36.83
C ASN A 109 19.88 -14.92 -38.04
N ASP A 110 18.77 -14.19 -37.88
CA ASP A 110 18.30 -13.25 -38.90
C ASP A 110 19.21 -12.02 -38.87
N GLN A 111 19.97 -11.81 -39.93
CA GLN A 111 20.98 -10.76 -40.03
C GLN A 111 20.44 -9.37 -39.67
N PHE A 112 19.21 -9.05 -40.08
CA PHE A 112 18.64 -7.72 -39.88
C PHE A 112 18.03 -7.56 -38.49
N ASN A 113 17.46 -8.62 -37.93
CA ASN A 113 17.02 -8.62 -36.53
C ASN A 113 18.22 -8.52 -35.58
N ASP A 114 19.30 -9.27 -35.83
CA ASP A 114 20.52 -9.23 -35.03
C ASP A 114 21.18 -7.83 -35.09
N MET A 115 21.07 -7.15 -36.24
CA MET A 115 21.49 -5.76 -36.41
C MET A 115 20.63 -4.81 -35.57
N ALA A 116 19.30 -4.97 -35.56
CA ALA A 116 18.40 -4.16 -34.74
C ALA A 116 18.67 -4.37 -33.23
N ASP A 117 18.94 -5.62 -32.80
CA ASP A 117 19.31 -5.94 -31.43
C ASP A 117 20.65 -5.31 -31.02
N LYS A 118 21.64 -5.29 -31.93
CA LYS A 118 22.89 -4.58 -31.72
C LYS A 118 22.65 -3.08 -31.54
N LEU A 119 21.88 -2.46 -32.44
CA LEU A 119 21.52 -1.04 -32.34
C LEU A 119 20.79 -0.73 -31.03
N ALA A 120 19.88 -1.60 -30.58
CA ALA A 120 19.18 -1.42 -29.30
C ALA A 120 20.13 -1.52 -28.09
N LYS A 121 21.15 -2.39 -28.15
CA LYS A 121 22.21 -2.45 -27.13
C LYS A 121 23.05 -1.18 -27.13
N ASP A 122 23.48 -0.72 -28.30
CA ASP A 122 24.25 0.52 -28.45
C ASP A 122 23.44 1.73 -27.93
N GLY A 123 22.13 1.73 -28.14
CA GLY A 123 21.22 2.77 -27.65
C GLY A 123 21.18 2.90 -26.13
N THR A 124 21.54 1.84 -25.38
CA THR A 124 21.54 1.87 -23.91
C THR A 124 22.57 2.84 -23.33
N THR A 125 23.68 3.07 -24.03
CA THR A 125 24.80 3.91 -23.60
C THR A 125 24.74 5.32 -24.17
N THR A 126 23.81 5.60 -25.08
CA THR A 126 23.62 6.94 -25.64
C THR A 126 23.07 7.94 -24.62
N ASN A 127 23.48 9.21 -24.75
CA ASN A 127 22.95 10.32 -23.95
C ASN A 127 21.65 10.92 -24.53
N THR A 128 21.35 10.61 -25.79
CA THR A 128 20.12 11.02 -26.48
C THR A 128 18.98 10.07 -26.16
N TYR A 129 17.79 10.60 -25.97
CA TYR A 129 16.59 9.79 -25.74
C TYR A 129 15.39 10.29 -26.55
N ILE A 130 14.44 9.39 -26.76
CA ILE A 130 13.13 9.72 -27.31
C ILE A 130 12.06 9.58 -26.24
N ASP A 131 11.10 10.49 -26.24
CA ASP A 131 9.87 10.43 -25.45
C ASP A 131 8.71 11.00 -26.26
N ILE A 132 7.49 10.63 -25.89
CA ILE A 132 6.29 11.11 -26.58
C ILE A 132 5.76 12.34 -25.86
N ASN A 133 5.63 13.44 -26.60
CA ASN A 133 4.95 14.63 -26.10
C ASN A 133 3.43 14.40 -26.06
N PRO A 134 2.78 14.36 -24.88
CA PRO A 134 1.34 14.14 -24.80
C PRO A 134 0.52 15.22 -25.49
N ALA A 135 1.03 16.45 -25.60
CA ALA A 135 0.32 17.53 -26.27
C ALA A 135 0.19 17.32 -27.78
N THR A 136 1.12 16.56 -28.40
CA THR A 136 1.07 16.25 -29.83
C THR A 136 0.19 15.04 -30.12
N VAL A 137 -0.10 14.22 -29.13
CA VAL A 137 -1.02 13.10 -29.25
C VAL A 137 -2.38 13.61 -28.77
N ASN A 138 -3.30 13.93 -29.67
CA ASN A 138 -4.62 14.52 -29.35
C ASN A 138 -5.46 13.62 -28.40
N LEU A 139 -5.13 13.62 -27.11
CA LEU A 139 -5.73 12.82 -26.05
C LEU A 139 -6.77 13.66 -25.32
N ASN A 140 -7.95 13.08 -25.08
CA ASN A 140 -8.99 13.76 -24.29
C ASN A 140 -8.54 14.00 -22.83
N ALA A 141 -7.72 13.11 -22.28
CA ALA A 141 -7.13 13.25 -20.96
C ALA A 141 -5.89 12.35 -20.83
N TYR A 142 -4.91 12.81 -20.05
CA TYR A 142 -3.76 12.02 -19.62
C TYR A 142 -3.42 12.37 -18.18
N TYR A 143 -2.68 11.48 -17.53
CA TYR A 143 -2.33 11.62 -16.13
C TYR A 143 -0.87 11.98 -16.00
N THR A 144 -0.59 12.94 -15.14
CA THR A 144 0.77 13.36 -14.80
C THR A 144 0.99 13.22 -13.31
N TRP A 145 2.25 13.03 -12.95
CA TRP A 145 2.72 13.11 -11.59
C TRP A 145 3.65 14.31 -11.46
N ASN A 146 3.28 15.25 -10.59
CA ASN A 146 4.16 16.37 -10.22
C ASN A 146 5.23 15.84 -9.27
N LEU A 147 6.41 15.53 -9.81
CA LEU A 147 7.52 15.05 -9.00
C LEU A 147 8.03 16.19 -8.12
N PRO A 148 8.47 15.92 -6.88
CA PRO A 148 9.22 16.92 -6.12
C PRO A 148 10.45 17.35 -6.91
N LYS A 149 10.80 18.65 -6.89
CA LYS A 149 11.96 19.21 -7.64
C LYS A 149 13.27 18.43 -7.43
N ALA A 150 13.46 17.83 -6.26
CA ALA A 150 14.63 16.99 -5.96
C ALA A 150 14.76 15.76 -6.89
N PHE A 151 13.65 15.28 -7.45
CA PHE A 151 13.57 14.13 -8.36
C PHE A 151 13.30 14.51 -9.82
N ASP A 152 13.14 15.80 -10.12
CA ASP A 152 12.91 16.35 -11.45
C ASP A 152 13.65 17.68 -11.56
N GLN A 153 14.97 17.60 -11.61
CA GLN A 153 15.87 18.76 -11.57
C GLN A 153 15.68 19.67 -12.79
N ASP A 154 15.33 19.08 -13.93
CA ASP A 154 15.14 19.79 -15.19
C ASP A 154 13.74 20.43 -15.29
N ASN A 155 12.75 19.91 -14.53
CA ASN A 155 11.38 20.43 -14.37
C ASN A 155 10.67 20.76 -15.70
N VAL A 156 11.10 20.15 -16.82
CA VAL A 156 10.68 20.50 -18.18
C VAL A 156 9.25 20.01 -18.43
N HIS A 157 8.89 18.82 -17.95
CA HIS A 157 7.55 18.25 -18.07
C HIS A 157 7.19 17.34 -16.90
N PRO A 158 5.97 17.44 -16.34
CA PRO A 158 5.53 16.55 -15.28
C PRO A 158 5.50 15.10 -15.77
N LEU A 159 5.79 14.15 -14.87
CA LEU A 159 5.97 12.74 -15.24
C LEU A 159 4.65 12.13 -15.73
N VAL A 160 4.55 11.86 -17.02
CA VAL A 160 3.35 11.27 -17.61
C VAL A 160 3.21 9.81 -17.18
N ILE A 161 2.03 9.45 -16.66
CA ILE A 161 1.71 8.09 -16.23
C ILE A 161 1.15 7.33 -17.44
N ASP A 162 2.06 6.74 -18.21
CA ASP A 162 1.73 5.97 -19.42
C ASP A 162 1.65 4.45 -19.15
N ARG A 163 0.85 4.07 -18.17
CA ARG A 163 0.61 2.68 -17.76
C ARG A 163 -0.82 2.53 -17.29
N ASN A 164 -1.24 1.31 -16.98
CA ASN A 164 -2.57 1.07 -16.43
C ASN A 164 -2.87 2.03 -15.26
N ILE A 165 -3.71 3.03 -15.53
CA ILE A 165 -3.86 4.18 -14.65
C ILE A 165 -4.47 3.78 -13.31
N ARG A 166 -5.36 2.78 -13.30
CA ARG A 166 -5.97 2.27 -12.08
C ARG A 166 -4.92 1.63 -11.18
N HIS A 167 -4.04 0.81 -11.75
CA HIS A 167 -3.00 0.15 -10.96
C HIS A 167 -2.01 1.18 -10.43
N ALA A 168 -1.61 2.16 -11.27
CA ALA A 168 -0.76 3.25 -10.83
C ALA A 168 -1.37 4.01 -9.65
N ILE A 169 -2.63 4.44 -9.74
CA ILE A 169 -3.31 5.18 -8.66
C ILE A 169 -3.51 4.30 -7.41
N ALA A 170 -3.82 3.02 -7.58
CA ALA A 170 -3.93 2.09 -6.46
C ALA A 170 -2.59 1.95 -5.72
N ASP A 171 -1.49 1.81 -6.45
CA ASP A 171 -0.15 1.73 -5.87
C ASP A 171 0.20 3.02 -5.11
N ILE A 172 -0.06 4.19 -5.71
CA ILE A 172 0.15 5.49 -5.06
C ILE A 172 -0.60 5.59 -3.75
N THR A 173 -1.89 5.27 -3.79
CA THR A 173 -2.77 5.33 -2.62
C THR A 173 -2.28 4.37 -1.54
N ASN A 174 -1.87 3.16 -1.93
CA ASN A 174 -1.30 2.17 -1.01
C ASN A 174 0.00 2.66 -0.38
N PHE A 175 0.91 3.28 -1.14
CA PHE A 175 2.15 3.85 -0.61
C PHE A 175 1.89 5.00 0.36
N GLN A 176 0.97 5.91 0.03
CA GLN A 176 0.58 7.02 0.92
C GLN A 176 -0.04 6.49 2.22
N ALA A 177 -0.95 5.52 2.14
CA ALA A 177 -1.57 4.89 3.29
C ALA A 177 -0.53 4.17 4.17
N PHE A 178 0.40 3.45 3.55
CA PHE A 178 1.47 2.74 4.26
C PHE A 178 2.44 3.70 4.94
N ASN A 179 2.83 4.80 4.26
CA ASN A 179 3.66 5.84 4.86
C ASN A 179 2.95 6.53 6.03
N LYS A 180 1.66 6.83 5.90
CA LYS A 180 0.85 7.40 7.00
C LYS A 180 0.76 6.43 8.18
N PHE A 181 0.59 5.14 7.91
CA PHE A 181 0.63 4.10 8.94
C PHE A 181 1.98 4.14 9.67
N LEU A 182 3.12 4.03 8.96
CA LEU A 182 4.45 4.04 9.56
C LEU A 182 4.80 5.34 10.28
N ALA A 183 4.25 6.48 9.85
CA ALA A 183 4.43 7.77 10.52
C ALA A 183 3.70 7.89 11.87
N HIS A 184 2.83 6.95 12.22
CA HIS A 184 2.05 7.03 13.44
C HIS A 184 2.93 6.82 14.69
N TYR A 185 2.87 7.75 15.65
CA TYR A 185 3.76 7.80 16.83
C TYR A 185 3.78 6.51 17.66
N ARG A 186 2.65 5.79 17.79
CA ARG A 186 2.56 4.53 18.56
C ARG A 186 3.40 3.37 17.99
N ILE A 187 3.83 3.48 16.74
CA ILE A 187 4.57 2.42 16.03
C ILE A 187 5.94 2.90 15.54
N GLU A 188 6.53 3.90 16.21
CA GLU A 188 7.85 4.43 15.85
C GLU A 188 8.95 3.33 15.84
N ASP A 189 8.83 2.36 16.75
CA ASP A 189 9.65 1.16 16.80
C ASP A 189 9.54 0.31 15.52
N ILE A 190 8.32 0.10 15.03
CA ILE A 190 8.05 -0.62 13.78
C ILE A 190 8.60 0.16 12.58
N ARG A 191 8.47 1.50 12.58
CA ARG A 191 9.06 2.37 11.55
C ARG A 191 10.58 2.23 11.52
N LYS A 192 11.25 2.30 12.68
CA LYS A 192 12.70 2.10 12.79
C LYS A 192 13.12 0.71 12.30
N ALA A 193 12.40 -0.34 12.70
CA ALA A 193 12.64 -1.71 12.25
C ALA A 193 12.46 -1.88 10.73
N SER A 194 11.51 -1.15 10.14
CA SER A 194 11.28 -1.14 8.69
C SER A 194 12.45 -0.54 7.93
N PHE A 195 12.96 0.61 8.38
CA PHE A 195 14.12 1.25 7.76
C PHE A 195 15.41 0.45 7.92
N LYS A 196 15.52 -0.36 8.99
CA LYS A 196 16.61 -1.33 9.18
C LYS A 196 16.42 -2.63 8.39
N ASN A 197 15.37 -2.74 7.56
CA ASN A 197 15.00 -3.96 6.83
C ASN A 197 14.92 -5.19 7.76
N ALA A 198 14.33 -5.04 8.94
CA ALA A 198 14.12 -6.15 9.88
C ALA A 198 12.80 -6.88 9.66
N ILE A 199 11.81 -6.21 9.05
CA ILE A 199 10.46 -6.73 8.81
C ILE A 199 10.33 -7.18 7.35
N ASP A 200 9.84 -8.40 7.18
CA ASP A 200 9.40 -8.91 5.88
C ASP A 200 7.97 -8.42 5.60
N TRP A 201 7.86 -7.30 4.89
CA TRP A 201 6.56 -6.67 4.61
C TRP A 201 5.67 -7.51 3.70
N LYS A 202 6.26 -8.33 2.82
CA LYS A 202 5.51 -9.26 1.98
C LYS A 202 4.81 -10.30 2.85
N TRP A 203 5.57 -11.00 3.72
CA TRP A 203 4.99 -12.01 4.58
C TRP A 203 4.11 -11.45 5.69
N THR A 204 4.42 -10.24 6.17
CA THR A 204 3.54 -9.52 7.08
C THR A 204 2.18 -9.26 6.42
N LYS A 205 2.14 -8.78 5.17
CA LYS A 205 0.89 -8.59 4.44
C LYS A 205 0.11 -9.90 4.30
N GLU A 206 0.78 -10.98 3.89
CA GLU A 206 0.14 -12.30 3.77
C GLU A 206 -0.43 -12.79 5.10
N TRP A 207 0.30 -12.62 6.20
CA TRP A 207 -0.17 -12.95 7.56
C TRP A 207 -1.39 -12.11 7.97
N PHE A 208 -1.40 -10.81 7.69
CA PHE A 208 -2.54 -9.94 7.99
C PHE A 208 -3.79 -10.29 7.16
N ASN A 209 -3.62 -10.97 6.02
CA ASN A 209 -4.72 -11.46 5.19
C ASN A 209 -5.10 -12.91 5.50
N HIS A 210 -4.22 -13.70 6.12
CA HIS A 210 -4.45 -15.09 6.47
C HIS A 210 -5.49 -15.24 7.60
N ASN A 211 -6.42 -16.19 7.49
CA ASN A 211 -7.36 -16.55 8.56
C ASN A 211 -6.78 -17.71 9.39
N PRO A 212 -6.31 -17.47 10.63
CA PRO A 212 -5.72 -18.52 11.46
C PRO A 212 -6.71 -19.17 12.42
N VAL A 213 -8.01 -18.84 12.37
CA VAL A 213 -9.00 -19.31 13.35
C VAL A 213 -9.96 -20.36 12.82
N ASP A 214 -10.26 -20.34 11.53
CA ASP A 214 -11.16 -21.28 10.85
C ASP A 214 -10.93 -21.22 9.33
N ASN A 215 -11.57 -22.13 8.59
CA ASN A 215 -11.50 -22.18 7.13
C ASN A 215 -12.55 -21.30 6.44
N MET A 216 -13.26 -20.43 7.18
CA MET A 216 -14.33 -19.62 6.63
C MET A 216 -13.78 -18.29 6.08
N PRO A 217 -14.36 -17.73 5.01
CA PRO A 217 -13.94 -16.42 4.49
C PRO A 217 -14.23 -15.28 5.48
N THR A 218 -15.28 -15.42 6.29
CA THR A 218 -15.64 -14.48 7.37
C THR A 218 -16.25 -15.23 8.54
N SER A 219 -15.93 -14.80 9.76
CA SER A 219 -16.54 -15.35 10.98
C SER A 219 -16.45 -14.37 12.14
N ARG A 220 -17.31 -14.56 13.17
CA ARG A 220 -17.22 -13.78 14.42
C ARG A 220 -15.88 -14.04 15.14
N LYS A 221 -15.32 -15.24 15.02
CA LYS A 221 -14.00 -15.58 15.58
C LYS A 221 -12.92 -14.80 14.86
N LEU A 222 -12.96 -14.75 13.52
CA LEU A 222 -12.01 -14.00 12.70
C LEU A 222 -12.10 -12.50 12.99
N THR A 223 -13.30 -11.94 13.09
CA THR A 223 -13.51 -10.52 13.43
C THR A 223 -12.86 -10.16 14.76
N LYS A 224 -13.05 -10.98 15.81
CA LYS A 224 -12.41 -10.78 17.11
C LYS A 224 -10.89 -10.94 17.03
N PHE A 225 -10.40 -11.86 16.22
CA PHE A 225 -8.97 -12.05 16.00
C PHE A 225 -8.35 -10.83 15.31
N ARG A 226 -8.96 -10.32 14.23
CA ARG A 226 -8.54 -9.11 13.51
C ARG A 226 -8.54 -7.88 14.40
N ALA A 227 -9.58 -7.69 15.22
CA ALA A 227 -9.62 -6.59 16.17
C ALA A 227 -8.45 -6.65 17.17
N TRP A 228 -8.09 -7.84 17.65
CA TRP A 228 -6.89 -8.01 18.48
C TRP A 228 -5.60 -7.76 17.69
N GLN A 229 -5.48 -8.31 16.47
CA GLN A 229 -4.29 -8.17 15.62
C GLN A 229 -3.99 -6.69 15.32
N MET A 230 -5.02 -5.91 14.94
CA MET A 230 -4.89 -4.47 14.68
C MET A 230 -4.51 -3.68 15.94
N LYS A 231 -5.10 -4.01 17.10
CA LYS A 231 -4.73 -3.37 18.38
C LYS A 231 -3.31 -3.72 18.79
N ASN A 232 -2.88 -4.96 18.57
CA ASN A 232 -1.54 -5.43 18.91
C ASN A 232 -0.47 -4.76 18.06
N CYS A 233 -0.63 -4.74 16.74
CA CYS A 233 0.37 -4.14 15.85
C CYS A 233 0.49 -2.62 16.05
N SER A 234 -0.55 -1.95 16.56
CA SER A 234 -0.62 -0.51 16.79
C SER A 234 -0.37 -0.06 18.25
N ASN A 235 0.15 -0.93 19.12
CA ASN A 235 0.36 -0.63 20.56
C ASN A 235 -0.90 -0.06 21.24
N SER A 236 -2.06 -0.62 20.91
CA SER A 236 -3.37 -0.17 21.36
C SER A 236 -4.14 -1.28 22.08
N LEU A 237 -3.46 -2.34 22.55
CA LEU A 237 -4.08 -3.27 23.49
C LEU A 237 -4.41 -2.55 24.79
N PRO A 238 -5.52 -2.89 25.48
CA PRO A 238 -5.93 -2.20 26.69
C PRO A 238 -5.06 -2.58 27.91
N THR A 239 -3.81 -2.11 27.94
CA THR A 239 -2.87 -2.15 29.08
C THR A 239 -3.20 -1.05 30.09
N MET A 240 -2.66 -1.12 31.32
CA MET A 240 -3.04 -0.19 32.39
C MET A 240 -2.76 1.27 32.06
N ASP A 241 -1.63 1.59 31.43
CA ASP A 241 -1.32 2.94 30.93
C ASP A 241 -2.45 3.53 30.06
N ILE A 242 -3.06 2.72 29.19
CA ILE A 242 -4.16 3.12 28.32
C ILE A 242 -5.49 3.16 29.09
N LEU A 243 -5.76 2.13 29.90
CA LEU A 243 -7.02 2.04 30.66
C LEU A 243 -7.17 3.18 31.66
N GLN A 244 -6.10 3.50 32.39
CA GLN A 244 -6.03 4.60 33.35
C GLN A 244 -6.18 5.94 32.65
N LYS A 245 -5.55 6.13 31.49
CA LYS A 245 -5.72 7.35 30.67
C LYS A 245 -7.19 7.63 30.32
N TYR A 246 -7.98 6.59 30.05
CA TYR A 246 -9.39 6.76 29.67
C TYR A 246 -10.38 6.69 30.84
N ASN A 247 -9.99 6.13 32.00
CA ASN A 247 -10.84 6.00 33.19
C ASN A 247 -10.00 6.22 34.47
N PRO A 248 -9.49 7.45 34.69
CA PRO A 248 -8.52 7.71 35.76
C PRO A 248 -9.07 7.40 37.15
N ASP A 249 -10.33 7.76 37.43
CA ASP A 249 -10.96 7.53 38.73
C ASP A 249 -11.09 6.04 39.07
N LEU A 250 -11.31 5.20 38.05
CA LEU A 250 -11.51 3.76 38.21
C LEU A 250 -10.18 2.99 38.40
N PHE A 251 -9.07 3.57 37.95
CA PHE A 251 -7.76 2.92 37.91
C PHE A 251 -6.67 3.76 38.59
N SER A 252 -7.04 4.67 39.48
CA SER A 252 -6.14 5.64 40.14
C SER A 252 -4.92 4.99 40.76
N ASN A 253 -5.08 3.80 41.35
CA ASN A 253 -4.03 3.06 42.04
C ASN A 253 -3.58 1.78 41.29
N VAL A 254 -3.77 1.70 39.98
CA VAL A 254 -3.46 0.49 39.20
C VAL A 254 -2.67 0.86 37.96
N SER A 255 -1.35 0.96 38.15
CA SER A 255 -0.41 1.19 37.05
C SER A 255 0.50 0.00 36.80
N LEU A 256 0.71 -0.87 37.79
CA LEU A 256 1.71 -1.94 37.74
C LEU A 256 1.25 -3.13 36.90
N CYS A 257 2.22 -3.83 36.31
CA CYS A 257 2.05 -5.05 35.54
C CYS A 257 1.38 -6.15 36.36
N TRP A 258 0.34 -6.78 35.80
CA TRP A 258 -0.39 -7.91 36.38
C TRP A 258 0.45 -9.18 36.61
N HIS A 259 1.70 -9.19 36.18
CA HIS A 259 2.59 -10.34 36.28
C HIS A 259 3.80 -10.09 37.18
N CYS A 260 4.55 -9.01 36.96
CA CYS A 260 5.73 -8.73 37.78
C CYS A 260 5.47 -7.84 38.99
N HIS A 261 4.36 -7.09 39.01
CA HIS A 261 4.04 -6.13 40.05
C HIS A 261 5.16 -5.12 40.37
N SER A 262 6.12 -4.92 39.46
CA SER A 262 7.31 -4.08 39.70
C SER A 262 7.52 -2.95 38.70
N ALA A 263 6.85 -2.99 37.54
CA ALA A 263 6.94 -1.97 36.51
C ALA A 263 5.54 -1.61 36.00
N ASN A 264 5.39 -0.41 35.43
CA ASN A 264 4.13 0.02 34.85
C ASN A 264 3.73 -0.87 33.66
N GLU A 265 2.45 -1.24 33.58
CA GLU A 265 1.93 -2.04 32.47
C GLU A 265 1.69 -1.17 31.23
N THR A 266 2.57 -1.34 30.26
CA THR A 266 2.44 -0.78 28.91
C THR A 266 2.35 -1.90 27.87
N ASN A 267 1.93 -1.58 26.64
CA ASN A 267 1.96 -2.56 25.54
C ASN A 267 3.38 -3.12 25.31
N GLN A 268 4.42 -2.31 25.49
CA GLN A 268 5.81 -2.77 25.42
C GLN A 268 6.13 -3.75 26.55
N HIS A 269 5.85 -3.36 27.80
CA HIS A 269 6.16 -4.17 28.96
C HIS A 269 5.40 -5.50 28.95
N LEU A 270 4.16 -5.53 28.46
CA LEU A 270 3.38 -6.76 28.30
C LEU A 270 4.15 -7.88 27.57
N TRP A 271 4.87 -7.53 26.49
CA TRP A 271 5.60 -8.50 25.67
C TRP A 271 7.03 -8.76 26.16
N LEU A 272 7.60 -7.85 26.95
CA LEU A 272 8.99 -7.90 27.42
C LEU A 272 9.13 -8.15 28.94
N CYS A 273 8.03 -8.33 29.66
CA CYS A 273 8.04 -8.53 31.11
C CYS A 273 8.88 -9.76 31.48
N PRO A 274 9.96 -9.62 32.26
CA PRO A 274 10.85 -10.74 32.60
C PRO A 274 10.12 -11.90 33.27
N THR A 275 9.17 -11.63 34.18
CA THR A 275 8.35 -12.66 34.84
C THR A 275 7.56 -13.51 33.86
N ILE A 276 6.98 -12.88 32.81
CA ILE A 276 6.26 -13.61 31.75
C ILE A 276 7.25 -14.41 30.92
N LEU A 277 8.33 -13.77 30.47
CA LEU A 277 9.34 -14.40 29.60
C LEU A 277 9.96 -15.64 30.25
N LYS A 278 10.34 -15.58 31.53
CA LYS A 278 10.83 -16.72 32.30
C LYS A 278 9.81 -17.87 32.32
N LYS A 279 8.53 -17.55 32.55
CA LYS A 279 7.45 -18.54 32.60
C LYS A 279 7.21 -19.23 31.26
N ILE A 280 7.28 -18.51 30.14
CA ILE A 280 7.03 -19.09 28.81
C ILE A 280 8.29 -19.68 28.16
N LYS A 281 9.49 -19.38 28.67
CA LYS A 281 10.79 -19.88 28.17
C LYS A 281 10.79 -21.38 27.85
N PRO A 282 10.37 -22.30 28.76
CA PRO A 282 10.34 -23.74 28.44
C PRO A 282 9.33 -24.07 27.33
N LEU A 283 8.20 -23.37 27.27
CA LEU A 283 7.16 -23.59 26.26
C LEU A 283 7.62 -23.10 24.87
N VAL A 284 8.32 -21.97 24.80
CA VAL A 284 8.94 -21.47 23.57
C VAL A 284 9.99 -22.46 23.07
N LYS A 285 10.80 -23.03 23.98
CA LYS A 285 11.77 -24.08 23.63
C LYS A 285 11.07 -25.30 23.04
N GLN A 286 9.98 -25.78 23.65
CA GLN A 286 9.21 -26.91 23.14
C GLN A 286 8.59 -26.63 21.76
N LEU A 287 7.96 -25.45 21.58
CA LEU A 287 7.42 -25.02 20.30
C LEU A 287 8.52 -24.97 19.22
N THR A 288 9.69 -24.43 19.58
CA THR A 288 10.83 -24.35 18.66
C THR A 288 11.31 -25.74 18.23
N LEU A 289 11.41 -26.69 19.16
CA LEU A 289 11.80 -28.08 18.84
C LEU A 289 10.78 -28.74 17.90
N ARG A 290 9.48 -28.47 18.08
CA ARG A 290 8.44 -28.92 17.16
C ARG A 290 8.58 -28.29 15.77
N PHE A 291 8.84 -26.98 15.69
CA PHE A 291 9.08 -26.31 14.40
C PHE A 291 10.31 -26.89 13.68
N ILE A 292 11.39 -27.17 14.41
CA ILE A 292 12.58 -27.85 13.85
C ILE A 292 12.19 -29.20 13.25
N ALA A 293 11.40 -30.01 13.96
CA ALA A 293 10.95 -31.31 13.46
C ALA A 293 10.08 -31.18 12.19
N ILE A 294 9.15 -30.23 12.17
CA ILE A 294 8.29 -29.99 11.00
C ILE A 294 9.12 -29.53 9.79
N ILE A 295 10.06 -28.61 9.98
CA ILE A 295 10.92 -28.13 8.89
C ILE A 295 11.84 -29.23 8.38
N ARG A 296 12.41 -30.07 9.27
CA ARG A 296 13.20 -31.25 8.87
C ARG A 296 12.39 -32.23 8.03
N ALA A 297 11.13 -32.47 8.38
CA ALA A 297 10.27 -33.37 7.61
C ALA A 297 9.91 -32.81 6.21
N ALA A 298 9.89 -31.47 6.04
CA ALA A 298 9.41 -30.82 4.82
C ALA A 298 10.51 -30.27 3.90
N ALA A 299 11.73 -30.07 4.39
CA ALA A 299 12.83 -29.48 3.64
C ALA A 299 13.41 -30.45 2.59
N ASP A 300 13.71 -29.93 1.39
CA ASP A 300 14.30 -30.68 0.26
C ASP A 300 15.78 -30.37 0.01
N THR A 301 16.40 -29.57 0.88
CA THR A 301 17.83 -29.24 0.85
C THR A 301 18.52 -29.74 2.14
N LEU A 302 19.87 -29.67 2.17
CA LEU A 302 20.70 -30.19 3.26
C LEU A 302 20.21 -29.78 4.66
N GLN A 303 19.78 -30.79 5.43
CA GLN A 303 19.06 -30.61 6.71
C GLN A 303 19.95 -30.38 7.93
N VAL A 304 21.28 -30.46 7.77
CA VAL A 304 22.28 -30.47 8.86
C VAL A 304 22.18 -29.21 9.74
N ASP A 305 21.89 -28.07 9.11
CA ASP A 305 21.90 -26.75 9.75
C ASP A 305 20.56 -26.30 10.37
N ILE A 306 19.47 -27.06 10.20
CA ILE A 306 18.12 -26.60 10.58
C ILE A 306 18.05 -26.31 12.09
N SER A 307 18.52 -27.25 12.91
CA SER A 307 18.49 -27.10 14.37
C SER A 307 19.34 -25.91 14.84
N ASN A 308 20.53 -25.75 14.28
CA ASN A 308 21.40 -24.63 14.61
C ASN A 308 20.78 -23.29 14.19
N THR A 309 20.16 -23.22 13.02
CA THR A 309 19.49 -22.02 12.51
C THR A 309 18.37 -21.56 13.44
N PHE A 310 17.56 -22.48 13.97
CA PHE A 310 16.55 -22.13 14.98
C PHE A 310 17.16 -21.74 16.33
N LYS A 311 18.17 -22.48 16.81
CA LYS A 311 18.84 -22.22 18.10
C LYS A 311 19.61 -20.90 18.13
N THR A 312 20.02 -20.38 16.97
CA THR A 312 20.71 -19.09 16.82
C THR A 312 19.77 -17.96 16.37
N ASN A 313 18.56 -18.29 15.91
CA ASN A 313 17.58 -17.29 15.49
C ASN A 313 17.20 -16.37 16.67
N PRO A 314 17.24 -15.04 16.53
CA PRO A 314 16.88 -14.11 17.61
C PRO A 314 15.46 -14.29 18.17
N ILE A 315 14.52 -14.84 17.38
CA ILE A 315 13.16 -15.13 17.87
C ILE A 315 13.16 -16.24 18.93
N PHE A 316 14.01 -17.27 18.78
CA PHE A 316 13.92 -18.51 19.54
C PHE A 316 15.12 -18.76 20.48
N SER A 317 16.29 -18.25 20.12
CA SER A 317 17.59 -18.57 20.75
C SER A 317 17.61 -18.38 22.27
N TRP A 318 16.97 -17.32 22.78
CA TRP A 318 16.87 -17.02 24.20
C TRP A 318 16.22 -18.15 25.02
N SER A 319 15.34 -18.95 24.42
CA SER A 319 14.71 -20.10 25.09
C SER A 319 15.67 -21.28 25.34
N PHE A 320 16.82 -21.31 24.65
CA PHE A 320 17.86 -22.32 24.81
C PHE A 320 18.99 -21.89 25.76
N ARG A 321 19.03 -20.63 26.18
CA ARG A 321 20.07 -20.11 27.08
C ARG A 321 19.71 -20.40 28.54
N SER A 322 20.68 -20.87 29.33
CA SER A 322 20.50 -21.11 30.77
C SER A 322 20.25 -19.79 31.51
N SER A 323 21.08 -18.78 31.28
CA SER A 323 20.98 -17.47 31.92
C SER A 323 19.79 -16.64 31.42
N ASP A 324 19.15 -15.90 32.33
CA ASP A 324 18.06 -14.96 32.04
C ASP A 324 18.55 -13.61 31.49
N ARG A 325 19.87 -13.36 31.44
CA ARG A 325 20.42 -12.15 30.81
C ARG A 325 20.13 -12.04 29.31
N TYR A 326 19.76 -13.16 28.69
CA TYR A 326 19.43 -13.25 27.27
C TYR A 326 17.93 -13.12 26.98
N LEU A 327 17.10 -12.85 27.99
CA LEU A 327 15.68 -12.60 27.75
C LEU A 327 15.51 -11.38 26.84
N PRO A 328 14.58 -11.41 25.87
CA PRO A 328 14.26 -10.24 25.06
C PRO A 328 13.91 -9.04 25.95
N ALA A 329 14.61 -7.92 25.77
CA ALA A 329 14.45 -6.73 26.62
C ALA A 329 14.20 -5.43 25.85
N THR A 330 14.37 -5.43 24.53
CA THR A 330 14.29 -4.23 23.69
C THR A 330 13.21 -4.35 22.61
N THR A 331 12.73 -3.22 22.10
CA THR A 331 11.67 -3.15 21.08
C THR A 331 12.16 -3.37 19.65
N ASP A 332 13.46 -3.34 19.42
CA ASP A 332 14.08 -3.69 18.13
C ASP A 332 14.40 -5.19 18.00
N HIS A 333 14.25 -5.95 19.09
CA HIS A 333 14.48 -7.39 19.09
C HIS A 333 13.44 -8.13 18.22
N ALA A 334 13.89 -9.09 17.40
CA ALA A 334 13.01 -9.80 16.46
C ALA A 334 11.83 -10.54 17.13
N PHE A 335 12.06 -11.07 18.34
CA PHE A 335 10.98 -11.64 19.17
C PHE A 335 9.88 -10.62 19.46
N TYR A 336 10.22 -9.38 19.82
CA TYR A 336 9.25 -8.34 20.11
C TYR A 336 8.44 -7.95 18.87
N LEU A 337 9.10 -7.79 17.71
CA LEU A 337 8.43 -7.55 16.43
C LEU A 337 7.45 -8.69 16.09
N THR A 338 7.84 -9.94 16.37
CA THR A 338 6.98 -11.12 16.22
C THR A 338 5.79 -11.08 17.18
N CYS A 339 6.00 -10.73 18.45
CA CYS A 339 4.91 -10.52 19.42
C CYS A 339 3.92 -9.46 18.96
N ARG A 340 4.37 -8.42 18.27
CA ARG A 340 3.55 -7.36 17.67
C ARG A 340 2.84 -7.78 16.39
N GLY A 341 3.11 -8.99 15.88
CA GLY A 341 2.45 -9.58 14.73
C GLY A 341 3.14 -9.31 13.39
N PHE A 342 4.39 -8.83 13.39
CA PHE A 342 5.17 -8.61 12.17
C PHE A 342 6.06 -9.82 11.88
N VAL A 343 6.05 -10.28 10.62
CA VAL A 343 6.96 -11.33 10.17
C VAL A 343 8.32 -10.69 9.95
N THR A 344 9.34 -11.15 10.66
CA THR A 344 10.70 -10.61 10.50
C THR A 344 11.48 -11.34 9.41
N ASN A 345 12.45 -10.67 8.79
CA ASN A 345 13.33 -11.29 7.79
C ASN A 345 14.11 -12.49 8.34
N VAL A 346 14.45 -12.49 9.64
CA VAL A 346 15.10 -13.66 10.28
C VAL A 346 14.17 -14.87 10.40
N PHE A 347 12.84 -14.69 10.33
CA PHE A 347 11.90 -15.80 10.31
C PHE A 347 11.70 -16.32 8.88
N SER A 348 11.45 -15.42 7.92
CA SER A 348 11.22 -15.80 6.53
C SER A 348 12.47 -16.39 5.87
N SER A 349 13.67 -15.98 6.29
CA SER A 349 14.93 -16.52 5.77
C SER A 349 15.14 -18.01 6.04
N ILE A 350 14.50 -18.57 7.08
CA ILE A 350 14.50 -20.03 7.34
C ILE A 350 13.96 -20.78 6.12
N PHE A 351 12.90 -20.23 5.52
CA PHE A 351 12.20 -20.85 4.40
C PHE A 351 12.91 -20.63 3.07
N THR A 352 13.70 -19.55 2.92
CA THR A 352 14.56 -19.38 1.75
C THR A 352 15.84 -20.21 1.84
N LYS A 353 16.32 -20.51 3.06
CA LYS A 353 17.55 -21.30 3.29
C LYS A 353 17.33 -22.79 3.04
N PHE A 354 16.20 -23.35 3.48
CA PHE A 354 16.00 -24.81 3.50
C PHE A 354 15.05 -25.37 2.44
N PHE A 355 14.47 -24.53 1.59
CA PHE A 355 13.52 -24.96 0.56
C PHE A 355 13.96 -24.46 -0.82
N SER A 356 14.10 -25.37 -1.78
CA SER A 356 14.43 -25.03 -3.15
C SER A 356 13.31 -24.22 -3.83
N ALA A 357 13.61 -23.67 -5.01
CA ALA A 357 12.59 -23.01 -5.83
C ALA A 357 11.46 -23.97 -6.25
N LYS A 358 11.75 -25.28 -6.36
CA LYS A 358 10.79 -26.32 -6.81
C LYS A 358 9.59 -26.45 -5.87
N ILE A 359 9.81 -26.37 -4.56
CA ILE A 359 8.76 -26.50 -3.54
C ILE A 359 8.37 -25.17 -2.89
N ARG A 360 8.62 -24.05 -3.58
CA ARG A 360 8.38 -22.71 -3.03
C ARG A 360 6.94 -22.51 -2.57
N ARG A 361 5.96 -23.06 -3.30
CA ARG A 361 4.54 -22.93 -2.93
C ARG A 361 4.22 -23.66 -1.61
N GLN A 362 4.79 -24.84 -1.39
CA GLN A 362 4.63 -25.61 -0.16
C GLN A 362 5.34 -24.90 1.00
N SER A 363 6.58 -24.47 0.79
CA SER A 363 7.37 -23.68 1.76
C SER A 363 6.62 -22.43 2.23
N ASN A 364 6.04 -21.69 1.28
CA ASN A 364 5.22 -20.51 1.51
C ASN A 364 3.99 -20.78 2.41
N LYS A 365 3.29 -21.90 2.17
CA LYS A 365 2.17 -22.33 3.02
C LYS A 365 2.63 -22.69 4.43
N LEU A 366 3.75 -23.41 4.52
CA LEU A 366 4.33 -23.82 5.79
C LEU A 366 4.79 -22.62 6.62
N LEU A 367 5.38 -21.59 5.99
CA LEU A 367 5.75 -20.34 6.62
C LEU A 367 4.55 -19.68 7.30
N LEU A 368 3.44 -19.51 6.55
CA LEU A 368 2.23 -18.94 7.12
C LEU A 368 1.67 -19.80 8.25
N GLN A 369 1.67 -21.12 8.10
CA GLN A 369 1.20 -22.04 9.13
C GLN A 369 2.00 -21.91 10.42
N LEU A 370 3.34 -21.97 10.35
CA LEU A 370 4.20 -21.89 11.54
C LEU A 370 4.15 -20.50 12.18
N PHE A 371 4.08 -19.42 11.38
CA PHE A 371 3.91 -18.07 11.92
C PHE A 371 2.55 -17.90 12.61
N SER A 372 1.49 -18.48 12.03
CA SER A 372 0.15 -18.48 12.63
C SER A 372 0.14 -19.17 13.98
N GLU A 373 0.77 -20.34 14.05
CA GLU A 373 0.91 -21.11 15.28
C GLU A 373 1.69 -20.33 16.34
N LEU A 374 2.80 -19.69 15.96
CA LEU A 374 3.59 -18.84 16.86
C LEU A 374 2.78 -17.65 17.38
N ALA A 375 2.05 -16.93 16.52
CA ALA A 375 1.25 -15.80 16.91
C ALA A 375 0.09 -16.19 17.84
N ILE A 376 -0.56 -17.34 17.57
CA ILE A 376 -1.60 -17.91 18.44
C ILE A 376 -1.00 -18.31 19.78
N PHE A 377 0.14 -18.98 19.79
CA PHE A 377 0.86 -19.38 20.99
C PHE A 377 1.16 -18.16 21.88
N LEU A 378 1.75 -17.09 21.32
CA LEU A 378 2.07 -15.87 22.06
C LEU A 378 0.81 -15.21 22.64
N LYS A 379 -0.28 -15.15 21.86
CA LYS A 379 -1.56 -14.66 22.35
C LYS A 379 -2.12 -15.51 23.49
N GLN A 380 -1.98 -16.83 23.41
CA GLN A 380 -2.49 -17.77 24.40
C GLN A 380 -1.69 -17.78 25.70
N HIS A 381 -0.38 -17.59 25.65
CA HIS A 381 0.51 -17.71 26.82
C HIS A 381 0.91 -16.37 27.44
N ILE A 382 0.68 -15.24 26.76
CA ILE A 382 0.96 -13.90 27.29
C ILE A 382 -0.33 -13.10 27.44
N TRP A 383 -1.02 -12.81 26.33
CA TRP A 383 -2.18 -11.91 26.33
C TRP A 383 -3.38 -12.48 27.09
N LYS A 384 -3.72 -13.76 26.91
CA LYS A 384 -4.85 -14.39 27.60
C LYS A 384 -4.65 -14.46 29.13
N PRO A 385 -3.50 -14.91 29.67
CA PRO A 385 -3.24 -14.91 31.12
C PRO A 385 -3.34 -13.53 31.74
N ARG A 386 -2.78 -12.50 31.08
CA ARG A 386 -2.92 -11.11 31.51
C ARG A 386 -4.38 -10.70 31.62
N ASN A 387 -5.18 -10.99 30.59
CA ASN A 387 -6.61 -10.65 30.61
C ASN A 387 -7.40 -11.40 31.69
N LEU A 388 -6.99 -12.62 32.02
CA LEU A 388 -7.59 -13.38 33.10
C LEU A 388 -7.30 -12.73 34.46
N ALA A 389 -6.05 -12.30 34.70
CA ALA A 389 -5.68 -11.55 35.90
C ALA A 389 -6.48 -10.25 36.02
N PHE A 390 -6.52 -9.45 34.94
CA PHE A 390 -7.33 -8.23 34.89
C PHE A 390 -8.83 -8.50 35.11
N LYS A 391 -9.37 -9.61 34.58
CA LYS A 391 -10.76 -10.00 34.80
C LYS A 391 -11.04 -10.32 36.26
N ARG A 392 -10.16 -11.08 36.94
CA ARG A 392 -10.30 -11.41 38.37
C ARG A 392 -10.29 -10.14 39.22
N TRP A 393 -9.32 -9.26 39.00
CA TRP A 393 -9.22 -7.98 39.69
C TRP A 393 -10.50 -7.13 39.55
N LYS A 394 -11.10 -7.09 38.36
CA LYS A 394 -12.38 -6.37 38.14
C LYS A 394 -13.54 -7.00 38.91
N LEU A 395 -13.61 -8.33 38.98
CA LEU A 395 -14.67 -9.04 39.69
C LEU A 395 -14.58 -8.78 41.20
N GLU A 396 -13.37 -8.85 41.76
CA GLU A 396 -13.10 -8.55 43.19
C GLU A 396 -13.52 -7.14 43.61
N ARG A 397 -13.57 -6.20 42.66
CA ARG A 397 -13.93 -4.79 42.88
C ARG A 397 -15.30 -4.41 42.33
N ASN A 398 -16.10 -5.39 41.89
CA ASN A 398 -17.42 -5.17 41.31
C ASN A 398 -17.44 -4.19 40.12
N ILE A 399 -16.34 -4.12 39.35
CA ILE A 399 -16.22 -3.21 38.21
C ILE A 399 -16.94 -3.80 37.00
N THR A 400 -18.06 -3.20 36.63
CA THR A 400 -18.88 -3.65 35.50
C THR A 400 -18.44 -3.04 34.17
N SER A 401 -18.80 -3.69 33.06
CA SER A 401 -18.59 -3.15 31.72
C SER A 401 -19.34 -1.83 31.46
N LYS A 402 -20.38 -1.52 32.24
CA LYS A 402 -21.10 -0.24 32.15
C LYS A 402 -20.26 0.91 32.72
N MET A 403 -19.56 0.66 33.82
CA MET A 403 -18.66 1.66 34.44
C MET A 403 -17.53 2.05 33.49
N LEU A 404 -16.97 1.09 32.77
CA LEU A 404 -15.93 1.32 31.75
C LEU A 404 -16.43 2.08 30.50
N LYS A 405 -17.75 2.16 30.30
CA LYS A 405 -18.38 2.90 29.19
C LYS A 405 -18.89 4.27 29.61
N TYR A 406 -18.98 4.53 30.93
CA TYR A 406 -19.50 5.78 31.45
C TYR A 406 -18.43 6.86 31.32
N LYS A 407 -18.38 7.49 30.13
CA LYS A 407 -17.62 8.73 29.95
C LYS A 407 -18.21 9.76 30.91
N SER A 408 -17.37 10.33 31.78
CA SER A 408 -17.69 11.56 32.51
C SER A 408 -18.33 12.56 31.53
N LYS A 409 -19.63 12.82 31.71
CA LYS A 409 -20.37 13.89 31.04
C LYS A 409 -20.05 15.21 31.74
N SER A 410 -18.78 15.61 31.85
CA SER A 410 -18.42 16.99 32.20
C SER A 410 -18.19 17.82 30.93
N ARG A 411 -19.24 17.96 30.11
CA ARG A 411 -19.35 19.10 29.19
C ARG A 411 -20.58 19.89 29.62
N PRO A 412 -20.45 21.17 30.03
CA PRO A 412 -21.61 21.98 30.29
C PRO A 412 -22.42 22.06 29.00
N SER A 413 -23.68 21.66 29.07
CA SER A 413 -24.61 21.71 27.96
C SER A 413 -24.87 23.17 27.59
N LYS A 414 -24.13 23.70 26.62
CA LYS A 414 -24.63 24.85 25.86
C LYS A 414 -25.81 24.37 25.05
N LYS A 415 -27.01 24.51 25.62
CA LYS A 415 -28.29 24.44 24.88
C LYS A 415 -28.14 25.34 23.65
N ARG A 416 -28.02 24.75 22.47
CA ARG A 416 -28.23 25.47 21.21
C ARG A 416 -29.71 25.87 21.20
N LYS A 417 -30.01 27.14 21.50
CA LYS A 417 -31.28 27.75 21.10
C LYS A 417 -31.35 27.66 19.57
N ARG A 418 -32.37 26.97 19.06
CA ARG A 418 -32.79 27.12 17.66
C ARG A 418 -33.24 28.56 17.49
N VAL A 419 -32.63 29.28 16.55
CA VAL A 419 -33.21 30.50 16.01
C VAL A 419 -33.92 30.06 14.74
N THR A 420 -35.25 30.02 14.80
CA THR A 420 -36.11 30.08 13.63
C THR A 420 -36.64 31.50 13.50
N ASP A 421 -36.90 31.86 12.25
CA ASP A 421 -37.75 32.96 11.78
C ASP A 421 -37.11 34.35 11.59
N LEU A 422 -36.69 34.55 10.33
CA LEU A 422 -37.08 35.58 9.37
C LEU A 422 -37.28 37.04 9.84
N ASP A 423 -36.56 37.92 9.12
CA ASP A 423 -36.94 39.24 8.61
C ASP A 423 -37.57 40.27 9.56
N ASN A 424 -36.81 41.34 9.86
CA ASN A 424 -37.15 42.70 9.38
C ASN A 424 -36.14 43.80 9.83
N ALA A 425 -35.99 44.76 8.93
CA ALA A 425 -35.67 46.18 9.13
C ALA A 425 -34.23 46.64 9.50
N ARG A 426 -33.56 47.14 8.44
CA ARG A 426 -32.97 48.49 8.26
C ARG A 426 -32.44 49.31 9.46
N ASN A 427 -31.27 49.90 9.20
CA ASN A 427 -30.68 51.15 9.71
C ASN A 427 -30.04 51.15 11.11
N GLN A 428 -28.69 51.19 11.16
CA GLN A 428 -27.89 52.37 11.55
C GLN A 428 -26.38 52.04 11.67
N LEU A 429 -25.57 53.07 11.45
CA LEU A 429 -24.11 53.16 11.29
C LEU A 429 -23.28 52.88 12.58
N PRO A 430 -21.93 52.86 12.51
CA PRO A 430 -21.09 51.97 13.30
C PRO A 430 -20.63 52.59 14.61
N ASN A 431 -20.39 51.77 15.62
CA ASN A 431 -19.58 52.20 16.76
C ASN A 431 -18.47 51.19 17.08
N ARG A 432 -17.24 51.69 16.92
CA ARG A 432 -15.98 51.13 17.39
C ARG A 432 -16.08 50.82 18.88
N ARG A 433 -15.62 49.64 19.28
CA ARG A 433 -14.86 49.39 20.53
C ARG A 433 -14.09 48.08 20.38
N ARG A 434 -12.75 48.18 20.27
CA ARG A 434 -11.83 47.07 20.52
C ARG A 434 -11.87 46.74 22.02
N PRO A 435 -11.82 45.46 22.39
CA PRO A 435 -10.90 45.08 23.45
C PRO A 435 -10.02 43.87 23.08
N MET A 436 -8.72 44.11 23.26
CA MET A 436 -7.63 43.23 23.68
C MET A 436 -7.74 41.72 23.44
N THR A 437 -6.84 41.26 22.56
CA THR A 437 -6.35 39.89 22.41
C THR A 437 -5.80 39.35 23.73
N VAL A 438 -6.52 38.41 24.34
CA VAL A 438 -5.95 37.42 25.26
C VAL A 438 -5.77 36.13 24.45
N GLN A 439 -4.51 35.76 24.20
CA GLN A 439 -4.16 34.51 23.52
C GLN A 439 -4.64 33.32 24.38
N ARG A 440 -5.63 32.57 23.86
CA ARG A 440 -5.98 31.24 24.38
C ARG A 440 -5.13 30.17 23.67
N PRO A 441 -4.70 29.11 24.38
CA PRO A 441 -4.00 27.99 23.75
C PRO A 441 -4.89 27.34 22.69
N THR A 442 -4.31 27.09 21.51
CA THR A 442 -4.93 26.43 20.38
C THR A 442 -5.62 25.13 20.80
N LEU A 443 -6.95 25.11 20.68
CA LEU A 443 -7.76 23.90 20.80
C LEU A 443 -7.25 22.87 19.79
N ILE A 444 -6.93 21.67 20.28
CA ILE A 444 -6.58 20.50 19.47
C ILE A 444 -7.72 20.28 18.48
N GLN A 445 -7.43 20.60 17.21
CA GLN A 445 -8.35 20.44 16.09
C GLN A 445 -8.75 18.97 16.01
N SER A 446 -10.05 18.69 15.92
CA SER A 446 -10.50 17.29 15.91
C SER A 446 -9.91 16.59 14.67
N HIS A 447 -9.52 15.31 14.80
CA HIS A 447 -9.01 14.54 13.65
C HIS A 447 -9.98 14.57 12.46
N ILE A 448 -11.29 14.72 12.72
CA ILE A 448 -12.33 14.91 11.70
C ILE A 448 -12.17 16.27 10.99
N GLU A 449 -11.95 17.37 11.72
CA GLU A 449 -11.65 18.67 11.11
C GLU A 449 -10.31 18.68 10.38
N VAL A 450 -9.29 18.00 10.90
CA VAL A 450 -7.99 17.86 10.19
C VAL A 450 -8.18 17.06 8.91
N CYS A 451 -8.92 15.96 8.93
CA CYS A 451 -9.25 15.18 7.73
C CYS A 451 -10.10 15.99 6.75
N ASN A 452 -11.12 16.71 7.22
CA ASN A 452 -11.98 17.53 6.38
C ASN A 452 -11.22 18.72 5.78
N ASN A 453 -10.31 19.34 6.55
CA ASN A 453 -9.45 20.41 6.05
C ASN A 453 -8.46 19.85 5.03
N TYR A 454 -7.81 18.72 5.28
CA TYR A 454 -6.95 18.07 4.29
C TYR A 454 -7.73 17.69 3.02
N TYR A 455 -8.96 17.20 3.15
CA TYR A 455 -9.82 16.87 2.01
C TYR A 455 -10.18 18.15 1.25
N ASN A 456 -10.62 19.20 1.93
CA ASN A 456 -10.95 20.49 1.33
C ASN A 456 -9.73 21.18 0.70
N ASP A 457 -8.53 20.98 1.23
CA ASP A 457 -7.29 21.56 0.71
C ASP A 457 -6.79 20.80 -0.53
N LEU A 458 -6.87 19.46 -0.52
CA LEU A 458 -6.64 18.59 -1.69
C LEU A 458 -7.57 18.91 -2.86
N PHE A 459 -8.78 19.40 -2.58
CA PHE A 459 -9.78 19.76 -3.58
C PHE A 459 -10.08 21.27 -3.63
N SER A 460 -9.22 22.12 -3.05
CA SER A 460 -9.42 23.56 -3.07
C SER A 460 -9.13 24.11 -4.47
N ALA A 461 -9.88 25.14 -4.88
CA ALA A 461 -9.68 25.84 -6.15
C ALA A 461 -8.28 26.45 -6.31
N ARG A 462 -7.45 26.50 -5.25
CA ARG A 462 -6.06 26.96 -5.30
C ARG A 462 -5.07 25.90 -5.81
N ASN A 463 -5.43 24.62 -5.78
CA ASN A 463 -4.65 23.50 -6.33
C ASN A 463 -5.15 23.03 -7.71
N LEU A 464 -6.20 23.68 -8.23
CA LEU A 464 -6.73 23.51 -9.56
C LEU A 464 -6.33 24.74 -10.37
N THR A 465 -5.36 24.60 -11.27
CA THR A 465 -5.12 25.66 -12.25
C THR A 465 -6.33 25.78 -13.15
N ASP A 466 -6.82 27.02 -13.21
CA ASP A 466 -8.02 27.46 -13.89
C ASP A 466 -7.95 27.20 -15.41
N PHE A 467 -8.88 26.40 -15.94
CA PHE A 467 -9.12 26.21 -17.38
C PHE A 467 -10.59 26.51 -17.72
N THR A 468 -11.16 27.55 -17.09
CA THR A 468 -12.59 27.91 -17.20
C THR A 468 -13.02 28.55 -18.52
N ASN A 469 -12.39 28.23 -19.66
CA ASN A 469 -12.98 28.59 -20.95
C ASN A 469 -12.74 27.49 -22.00
N SER A 470 -13.65 26.51 -22.04
CA SER A 470 -14.51 26.27 -23.21
C SER A 470 -15.55 25.19 -22.90
N LYS A 471 -16.71 25.31 -23.53
CA LYS A 471 -17.97 24.58 -23.28
C LYS A 471 -17.97 23.06 -23.56
N GLU A 472 -16.81 22.39 -23.65
CA GLU A 472 -16.73 20.95 -23.96
C GLU A 472 -15.82 20.11 -23.03
N LEU A 473 -15.34 20.67 -21.91
CA LEU A 473 -14.48 19.94 -20.99
C LEU A 473 -15.31 19.17 -19.94
N ILE A 474 -15.28 17.84 -20.03
CA ILE A 474 -15.65 16.93 -18.94
C ILE A 474 -14.86 17.35 -17.68
N ASP A 475 -15.53 17.69 -16.57
CA ASP A 475 -14.90 18.02 -15.27
C ASP A 475 -13.76 17.02 -14.98
N ALA A 476 -12.57 17.51 -14.63
CA ALA A 476 -11.41 16.67 -14.30
C ALA A 476 -11.75 15.58 -13.25
N ARG A 477 -12.71 15.86 -12.35
CA ARG A 477 -13.26 14.90 -11.39
C ARG A 477 -14.03 13.76 -12.08
N VAL A 478 -14.83 14.07 -13.10
CA VAL A 478 -15.57 13.10 -13.90
C VAL A 478 -14.61 12.27 -14.74
N ALA A 479 -13.60 12.89 -15.36
CA ALA A 479 -12.57 12.19 -16.11
C ALA A 479 -11.77 11.21 -15.21
N TYR A 480 -11.46 11.63 -13.98
CA TYR A 480 -10.82 10.80 -12.96
C TYR A 480 -11.68 9.57 -12.61
N ILE A 481 -12.95 9.76 -12.30
CA ILE A 481 -13.87 8.66 -11.97
C ILE A 481 -14.02 7.68 -13.15
N ILE A 482 -14.19 8.17 -14.38
CA ILE A 482 -14.32 7.32 -15.58
C ILE A 482 -13.07 6.46 -15.79
N SER A 483 -11.89 7.06 -15.61
CA SER A 483 -10.61 6.38 -15.86
C SER A 483 -10.25 5.38 -14.77
N THR A 484 -10.68 5.62 -13.53
CA THR A 484 -10.29 4.81 -12.35
C THR A 484 -11.31 3.75 -11.97
N SER A 485 -12.61 3.92 -12.27
CA SER A 485 -13.69 3.05 -11.76
C SER A 485 -13.84 1.68 -12.46
N SER A 486 -14.14 0.65 -11.65
CA SER A 486 -14.04 -0.76 -12.04
C SER A 486 -15.14 -1.29 -12.94
N ASN A 487 -16.37 -0.78 -12.85
CA ASN A 487 -17.51 -1.01 -13.75
C ASN A 487 -18.71 -0.37 -13.04
N PHE A 488 -19.29 0.69 -13.57
CA PHE A 488 -20.64 1.10 -13.18
C PHE A 488 -21.62 0.36 -14.10
N LEU A 489 -21.93 -0.90 -13.74
CA LEU A 489 -23.13 -1.59 -14.21
C LEU A 489 -24.31 -1.11 -13.35
N HIS A 490 -24.61 0.18 -13.42
CA HIS A 490 -25.86 0.72 -12.89
C HIS A 490 -26.49 1.53 -14.01
N ASN A 491 -27.65 1.06 -14.49
CA ASN A 491 -28.47 1.75 -15.48
C ASN A 491 -28.91 3.10 -14.92
N GLY A 492 -28.18 4.17 -15.22
CA GLY A 492 -28.56 5.53 -14.89
C GLY A 492 -27.42 6.53 -15.07
N PRO A 493 -27.70 7.77 -15.51
CA PRO A 493 -26.67 8.79 -15.59
C PRO A 493 -26.17 9.19 -14.18
N TRP A 494 -24.85 9.30 -14.04
CA TRP A 494 -24.11 9.43 -12.78
C TRP A 494 -24.53 10.62 -11.90
N TYR A 495 -25.09 11.69 -12.47
CA TYR A 495 -25.55 12.86 -11.70
C TYR A 495 -26.70 12.54 -10.74
N ASN A 496 -27.48 11.48 -11.01
CA ASN A 496 -28.55 11.02 -10.12
C ASN A 496 -28.03 10.49 -8.76
N HIS A 497 -26.74 10.15 -8.67
CA HIS A 497 -26.10 9.67 -7.42
C HIS A 497 -25.39 10.78 -6.63
N LEU A 498 -25.24 11.98 -7.19
CA LEU A 498 -24.68 13.13 -6.47
C LEU A 498 -25.70 13.86 -5.60
N VAL A 499 -27.00 13.62 -5.83
CA VAL A 499 -28.10 14.33 -5.17
C VAL A 499 -28.43 13.74 -3.79
N ASN A 500 -27.95 12.53 -3.46
CA ASN A 500 -28.15 11.94 -2.13
C ASN A 500 -26.86 11.98 -1.30
N ARG A 501 -26.55 13.17 -0.76
CA ARG A 501 -25.39 13.42 0.11
C ARG A 501 -25.49 12.81 1.53
N ASP A 502 -26.62 12.23 1.90
CA ASP A 502 -26.88 11.79 3.29
C ASP A 502 -26.67 10.29 3.56
N SER A 503 -26.36 9.46 2.56
CA SER A 503 -26.29 8.00 2.73
C SER A 503 -24.90 7.36 2.63
N TYR A 504 -23.83 8.16 2.51
CA TYR A 504 -22.47 7.62 2.67
C TYR A 504 -22.10 7.59 4.16
N LEU A 505 -22.34 6.44 4.80
CA LEU A 505 -21.66 6.08 6.05
C LEU A 505 -20.15 6.02 5.77
N PRO A 506 -19.33 6.94 6.30
CA PRO A 506 -17.90 6.75 6.24
C PRO A 506 -17.58 5.55 7.13
N PHE A 507 -16.84 4.58 6.60
CA PHE A 507 -16.18 3.55 7.38
C PHE A 507 -15.16 4.23 8.31
N SER A 508 -15.66 4.73 9.45
CA SER A 508 -14.85 5.23 10.54
C SER A 508 -14.32 4.05 11.35
N LEU A 509 -13.01 3.98 11.46
CA LEU A 509 -12.27 3.10 12.38
C LEU A 509 -12.66 3.31 13.85
N ASP A 510 -13.39 4.39 14.18
CA ASP A 510 -13.86 4.67 15.55
C ASP A 510 -15.03 3.76 15.99
N ASN A 511 -15.77 3.18 15.04
CA ASN A 511 -16.92 2.31 15.34
C ASN A 511 -16.51 0.91 15.87
N ILE A 512 -15.22 0.58 15.93
CA ILE A 512 -14.71 -0.69 16.47
C ILE A 512 -14.37 -0.58 17.97
N LEU A 513 -14.48 0.60 18.56
CA LEU A 513 -14.00 0.82 19.93
C LEU A 513 -14.92 0.27 21.04
N PHE A 514 -16.23 0.03 20.81
CA PHE A 514 -17.11 -0.50 21.86
C PHE A 514 -18.31 -1.29 21.32
N PHE A 515 -18.30 -2.62 21.41
CA PHE A 515 -19.54 -3.42 21.45
C PHE A 515 -19.51 -4.40 22.61
N GLY A 516 -20.47 -4.21 23.52
CA GLY A 516 -20.77 -5.12 24.62
C GLY A 516 -21.98 -5.97 24.29
N TRP A 517 -22.05 -7.13 24.93
CA TRP A 517 -23.18 -8.04 24.84
C TRP A 517 -24.44 -7.45 25.50
N GLY A 518 -25.59 -7.78 24.91
CA GLY A 518 -26.91 -7.76 25.54
C GLY A 518 -27.76 -8.84 24.87
N TYR A 519 -27.93 -9.96 25.55
CA TYR A 519 -28.95 -10.97 25.25
C TYR A 519 -30.31 -10.40 25.68
N LYS A 520 -31.34 -10.59 24.86
CA LYS A 520 -32.74 -10.74 25.30
C LYS A 520 -33.37 -11.78 24.38
N GLY A 521 -33.41 -13.02 24.85
CA GLY A 521 -34.46 -13.95 24.46
C GLY A 521 -35.59 -13.79 25.46
N ALA A 522 -36.82 -13.80 24.96
CA ALA A 522 -37.91 -14.39 25.71
C ALA A 522 -37.65 -15.89 25.85
#